data_AF-A0A662G5X6-F1
#
_entry.id   AF-A0A662G5X6-F1
#
_cell.length_a   1.000
_cell.length_b   1.000
_cell.length_c   1.000
_cell.angle_alpha   90.00
_cell.angle_beta   90.00
_cell.angle_gamma   90.00
#
_symmetry.space_group_name_H-M   'P 1'
#
loop_
_entity.id
_entity.type
_entity.pdbx_description
1 polymer ?
#
loop_
_entity_poly.entity_id
_entity_poly.type
_entity_poly.pdbx_seq_one_letter_code
_entity_poly.pdbx_strand_id
1 'polypeptide(L)'
;MPRPAYRSRTAKRKLVRTPGGRLVVHILDKKHDYPKCAVCKQPLQGFPRMTAREERRGHRPPNRAYGGFLCSSCLRRMLKAAVDALYFQQ
;
A
#
# COMPACT_ATOMS: atom_id res chain seq x y z
N MET A 1 -29.44 2.01 -18.72
CA MET A 1 -27.98 2.29 -18.80
C MET A 1 -27.43 2.61 -17.42
N PRO A 2 -26.19 2.21 -17.05
CA PRO A 2 -25.59 2.59 -15.76
C PRO A 2 -25.51 4.10 -15.61
N ARG A 3 -25.60 4.61 -14.37
CA ARG A 3 -25.44 6.05 -14.07
C ARG A 3 -24.14 6.56 -14.70
N PRO A 4 -24.10 7.75 -15.31
CA PRO A 4 -22.92 8.26 -16.03
C PRO A 4 -21.62 8.18 -15.22
N ALA A 5 -21.67 8.47 -13.91
CA ALA A 5 -20.53 8.36 -13.00
C ALA A 5 -19.87 6.97 -12.95
N TYR A 6 -20.62 5.90 -13.21
CA TYR A 6 -20.13 4.52 -13.16
C TYR A 6 -19.72 3.96 -14.52
N ARG A 7 -19.76 4.78 -15.58
CA ARG A 7 -19.31 4.39 -16.92
C ARG A 7 -17.79 4.47 -17.08
N SER A 8 -17.12 5.22 -16.21
CA SER A 8 -15.66 5.38 -16.18
C SER A 8 -14.93 4.08 -15.78
N ARG A 9 -13.63 4.03 -16.10
CA ARG A 9 -12.74 2.90 -15.76
C ARG A 9 -12.11 3.02 -14.36
N THR A 10 -12.48 4.04 -13.57
CA THR A 10 -11.87 4.33 -12.27
C THR A 10 -12.34 3.35 -11.19
N ALA A 11 -13.58 2.87 -11.25
CA ALA A 11 -14.09 1.86 -10.33
C ALA A 11 -14.00 0.44 -10.90
N LYS A 12 -13.86 -0.56 -10.03
CA LYS A 12 -13.85 -1.98 -10.39
C LYS A 12 -15.28 -2.50 -10.44
N ARG A 13 -15.60 -3.31 -11.45
CA ARG A 13 -16.92 -3.96 -11.60
C ARG A 13 -16.77 -5.45 -11.30
N LYS A 14 -17.60 -5.97 -10.40
CA LYS A 14 -17.66 -7.40 -10.06
C LYS A 14 -19.08 -7.91 -10.30
N LEU A 15 -19.23 -8.90 -11.15
CA LEU A 15 -20.48 -9.63 -11.32
C LEU A 15 -20.63 -10.59 -10.13
N VAL A 16 -21.75 -10.49 -9.41
CA VAL A 16 -22.06 -11.32 -8.25
C VAL A 16 -23.46 -11.89 -8.42
N ARG A 17 -23.65 -13.17 -8.11
CA ARG A 17 -24.97 -13.79 -8.00
C ARG A 17 -25.57 -13.44 -6.65
N THR A 18 -26.75 -12.84 -6.65
CA THR A 18 -27.50 -12.58 -5.42
C THR A 18 -28.22 -13.85 -4.97
N PRO A 19 -28.61 -13.96 -3.69
CA PRO A 19 -29.35 -15.12 -3.18
C PRO A 19 -30.64 -15.44 -3.97
N GLY A 20 -31.29 -14.42 -4.56
CA GLY A 20 -32.45 -14.61 -5.44
C GLY A 20 -32.12 -15.05 -6.88
N GLY A 21 -30.91 -15.55 -7.13
CA GLY A 21 -30.49 -16.10 -8.43
C GLY A 21 -30.18 -15.08 -9.52
N ARG A 22 -30.25 -13.76 -9.23
CA ARG A 22 -30.00 -12.70 -10.21
C ARG A 22 -28.50 -12.37 -10.28
N LEU A 23 -28.00 -12.14 -11.49
CA LEU A 23 -26.65 -11.60 -11.71
C LEU A 23 -26.68 -10.07 -11.62
N VAL A 24 -25.97 -9.51 -10.64
CA VAL A 24 -25.90 -8.05 -10.41
C VAL A 24 -24.44 -7.60 -10.48
N VAL A 25 -24.21 -6.41 -11.04
CA VAL A 25 -22.89 -5.77 -11.06
C VAL A 25 -22.71 -4.92 -9.80
N HIS A 26 -21.79 -5.32 -8.94
CA HIS A 26 -21.32 -4.49 -7.82
C HIS A 26 -20.17 -3.60 -8.28
N ILE A 27 -20.26 -2.32 -7.94
CA ILE A 27 -19.20 -1.33 -8.18
C ILE A 27 -18.39 -1.23 -6.89
N LEU A 28 -17.09 -1.47 -7.01
CA LEU A 28 -16.13 -1.49 -5.91
C LEU A 28 -15.02 -0.49 -6.18
N ASP A 29 -14.50 0.12 -5.13
CA ASP A 29 -13.33 0.99 -5.23
C ASP A 29 -12.07 0.18 -5.56
N LYS A 30 -11.14 0.80 -6.29
CA LYS A 30 -9.83 0.20 -6.55
C LYS A 30 -8.97 0.28 -5.30
N LYS A 31 -8.24 -0.81 -5.03
CA LYS A 31 -7.17 -0.79 -4.04
C LYS A 31 -5.92 -0.15 -4.65
N HIS A 32 -5.22 0.64 -3.86
CA HIS A 32 -3.92 1.17 -4.25
C HIS A 32 -2.87 0.06 -4.27
N ASP A 33 -1.75 0.33 -4.93
CA ASP A 33 -0.62 -0.61 -4.97
C ASP A 33 0.13 -0.62 -3.62
N TYR A 34 1.03 -1.59 -3.46
CA TYR A 34 1.82 -1.72 -2.23
C TYR A 34 2.66 -0.46 -1.96
N PRO A 35 2.80 -0.05 -0.69
CA PRO A 35 3.74 1.01 -0.33
C PRO A 35 5.17 0.54 -0.60
N LYS A 36 6.00 1.46 -1.10
CA LYS A 36 7.36 1.17 -1.59
C LYS A 36 8.40 1.84 -0.69
N CYS A 37 9.57 1.23 -0.61
CA CYS A 37 10.73 1.81 0.06
C CYS A 37 11.19 3.09 -0.66
N ALA A 38 11.52 4.14 0.09
CA ALA A 38 11.97 5.41 -0.49
C ALA A 38 13.27 5.27 -1.31
N VAL A 39 14.18 4.37 -0.92
CA VAL A 39 15.49 4.21 -1.56
C VAL A 39 15.43 3.18 -2.68
N CYS A 40 15.12 1.92 -2.36
CA CYS A 40 15.16 0.82 -3.33
C CYS A 40 13.87 0.62 -4.12
N LYS A 41 12.78 1.35 -3.79
CA LYS A 41 11.46 1.24 -4.42
C LYS A 41 10.82 -0.16 -4.36
N GLN A 42 11.40 -1.07 -3.60
CA GLN A 42 10.83 -2.40 -3.37
C GLN A 42 9.56 -2.31 -2.50
N PRO A 43 8.59 -3.21 -2.71
CA PRO A 43 7.38 -3.24 -1.89
C PRO A 43 7.73 -3.54 -0.43
N LEU A 44 7.13 -2.79 0.50
CA LEU A 44 7.33 -2.98 1.93
C LEU A 44 6.54 -4.20 2.42
N GLN A 45 7.25 -5.11 3.07
CA GLN A 45 6.64 -6.28 3.69
C GLN A 45 5.80 -5.88 4.92
N GLY A 46 4.71 -6.60 5.13
CA GLY A 46 3.78 -6.34 6.24
C GLY A 46 2.75 -5.25 5.98
N PHE A 47 2.73 -4.65 4.78
CA PHE A 47 1.69 -3.70 4.38
C PHE A 47 0.69 -4.34 3.40
N PRO A 48 -0.61 -4.35 3.74
CA PRO A 48 -1.64 -4.81 2.82
C PRO A 48 -1.92 -3.77 1.74
N ARG A 49 -2.54 -4.20 0.63
CA ARG A 49 -3.17 -3.29 -0.32
C ARG A 49 -4.43 -2.71 0.29
N MET A 50 -4.47 -1.39 0.40
CA MET A 50 -5.54 -0.66 1.04
C MET A 50 -6.29 0.22 0.03
N THR A 51 -7.52 0.55 0.38
CA THR A 51 -8.31 1.63 -0.24
C THR A 51 -8.03 2.95 0.47
N ALA A 52 -8.37 4.08 -0.16
CA ALA A 52 -8.17 5.41 0.44
C ALA A 52 -8.82 5.56 1.83
N ARG A 53 -9.95 4.87 2.07
CA ARG A 53 -10.61 4.86 3.38
C ARG A 53 -9.84 4.05 4.42
N GLU A 54 -9.31 2.90 4.04
CA GLU A 54 -8.48 2.05 4.91
C GLU A 54 -7.17 2.74 5.27
N GLU A 55 -6.55 3.46 4.31
CA GLU A 55 -5.35 4.26 4.54
C GLU A 55 -5.56 5.35 5.59
N ARG A 56 -6.70 6.06 5.55
CA ARG A 56 -7.04 7.08 6.58
C ARG A 56 -7.21 6.48 7.96
N ARG A 57 -7.69 5.24 8.06
CA ARG A 57 -7.80 4.54 9.35
C ARG A 57 -6.43 4.17 9.91
N GLY A 58 -5.42 4.11 9.03
CA GLY A 58 -4.06 3.74 9.38
C GLY A 58 -3.89 2.23 9.52
N HIS A 59 -2.73 1.74 9.08
CA HIS A 59 -2.24 0.40 9.37
C HIS A 59 -1.06 0.53 10.34
N ARG A 60 -0.96 -0.35 11.34
CA ARG A 60 0.15 -0.33 12.29
C ARG A 60 1.44 -0.73 11.57
N PRO A 61 2.42 0.18 11.39
CA PRO A 61 3.67 -0.18 10.75
C PRO A 61 4.49 -1.14 11.63
N PRO A 62 5.52 -1.80 11.08
CA PRO A 62 6.46 -2.58 11.87
C PRO A 62 7.12 -1.71 12.95
N ASN A 63 7.29 -2.24 14.17
CA ASN A 63 7.80 -1.51 15.35
C ASN A 63 9.29 -1.09 15.27
N ARG A 64 9.95 -1.20 14.11
CA ARG A 64 11.35 -0.79 13.93
C ARG A 64 11.45 0.69 13.57
N ALA A 65 12.62 1.29 13.79
CA ALA A 65 12.93 2.62 13.28
C ALA A 65 12.64 2.72 11.77
N TYR A 66 12.06 3.85 11.34
CA TYR A 66 11.62 4.09 9.96
C TYR A 66 10.72 2.98 9.35
N GLY A 67 9.97 2.27 10.21
CA GLY A 67 8.98 1.27 9.79
C GLY A 67 7.89 1.90 8.91
N GLY A 68 7.76 1.41 7.68
CA GLY A 68 6.81 1.95 6.70
C GLY A 68 7.41 2.95 5.70
N PHE A 69 8.67 3.35 5.88
CA PHE A 69 9.38 4.22 4.94
C PHE A 69 10.56 3.52 4.28
N LEU A 70 11.37 2.81 5.07
CA LEU A 70 12.53 2.06 4.58
C LEU A 70 12.31 0.55 4.70
N CYS A 71 12.89 -0.23 3.79
CA CYS A 71 13.01 -1.67 3.96
C CYS A 71 14.12 -2.02 4.99
N SER A 72 14.15 -3.28 5.46
CA SER A 72 15.13 -3.73 6.47
C SER A 72 16.57 -3.66 5.96
N SER A 73 16.78 -4.00 4.68
CA SER A 73 18.10 -3.98 4.04
C SER A 73 18.65 -2.56 3.90
N CYS A 74 17.86 -1.61 3.39
CA CYS A 74 18.27 -0.21 3.27
C CYS A 74 18.54 0.42 4.63
N LEU A 75 17.67 0.17 5.62
CA LEU A 75 17.86 0.69 6.97
C LEU A 75 19.20 0.22 7.57
N ARG A 76 19.52 -1.07 7.45
CA ARG A 76 20.80 -1.62 7.94
C ARG A 76 22.00 -0.97 7.27
N ARG A 77 21.95 -0.73 5.95
CA ARG A 77 23.05 -0.08 5.21
C ARG A 77 23.23 1.38 5.66
N MET A 78 22.14 2.12 5.80
CA MET A 78 22.20 3.53 6.21
C MET A 78 22.70 3.69 7.64
N LEU A 79 22.25 2.83 8.57
CA LEU A 79 22.75 2.87 9.95
C LEU A 79 24.25 2.59 10.01
N LYS A 80 24.75 1.60 9.26
CA LYS A 80 26.19 1.34 9.16
C LYS A 80 26.94 2.56 8.63
N ALA A 81 26.51 3.09 7.48
CA ALA A 81 27.15 4.26 6.87
C ALA A 81 27.16 5.49 7.80
N ALA A 82 26.09 5.71 8.57
CA ALA A 82 26.03 6.79 9.54
C ALA A 82 27.04 6.58 10.69
N VAL A 83 27.14 5.36 11.22
CA VAL A 83 28.10 5.02 12.27
C VAL A 83 29.54 5.14 11.76
N ASP A 84 29.83 4.60 10.57
CA ASP A 84 31.15 4.70 9.94
C ASP A 84 31.54 6.17 9.74
N ALA A 85 30.63 7.01 9.25
CA ALA A 85 30.88 8.43 9.08
C ALA A 85 31.20 9.15 10.40
N LEU A 86 30.58 8.74 11.52
CA LEU A 86 30.86 9.34 12.84
C LEU A 86 32.25 8.95 13.37
N TYR A 87 32.68 7.71 13.14
CA TYR A 87 33.97 7.20 13.64
C TYR A 87 35.17 7.65 12.79
N PHE A 88 35.01 7.73 11.46
CA PHE A 88 36.11 8.11 10.56
C PHE A 88 36.20 9.63 10.30
N GLN A 89 35.29 10.45 10.86
CA GLN A 89 35.38 11.92 10.83
C GLN A 89 36.04 12.52 12.09
N GLN A 90 36.42 11.69 13.07
CA GLN A 90 37.31 12.08 14.17
C GLN A 90 38.75 11.79 13.79
#